data_AF-A0A7S1HRU5-F1
#
_entry.id   AF-A0A7S1HRU5-F1
#
_cell.length_a   1.000
_cell.length_b   1.000
_cell.length_c   1.000
_cell.angle_alpha   90.00
_cell.angle_beta   90.00
_cell.angle_gamma   90.00
#
_symmetry.space_group_name_H-M   'P 1'
#
loop_
_entity.id
_entity.type
_entity.pdbx_description
1 polymer ?
#
loop_
_entity_poly.entity_id
_entity_poly.type
_entity_poly.pdbx_seq_one_letter_code
_entity_poly.pdbx_strand_id
1 'polypeptide(L)'
;EGEGEGAAEEGGTPKPAVRLGTAFAVLQNKGVFDGVDMEPYRSLVLRVRGDGRKYIVSLRTENWIIPGTVSDDVYQGYIQPRKGEWEEILLPFEKFLLTWQGKVVDGATVMNHRNLLSLAFASVGVEYDLPEESGDTESEHSGASDAAGKNFCLDIQWVKATSME
;
A
#
# COMPACT_ATOMS: atom_id res chain seq x y z
N GLU A 1 -52.26 31.80 26.72
CA GLU A 1 -52.03 30.45 26.15
C GLU A 1 -50.83 30.60 25.23
N GLY A 2 -49.61 30.21 25.56
CA GLY A 2 -49.16 29.13 26.44
C GLY A 2 -48.40 28.13 25.55
N GLU A 3 -47.05 28.19 25.62
CA GLU A 3 -46.08 27.10 25.41
C GLU A 3 -45.93 26.51 23.98
N GLY A 4 -44.77 26.06 23.48
CA GLY A 4 -43.43 25.79 24.02
C GLY A 4 -42.37 25.94 22.91
N GLU A 5 -41.11 26.28 23.21
CA GLU A 5 -40.00 25.41 23.65
C GLU A 5 -39.32 24.58 22.53
N GLY A 6 -37.99 24.76 22.43
CA GLY A 6 -37.02 23.78 21.93
C GLY A 6 -36.89 23.71 20.40
N ALA A 7 -35.71 23.64 19.79
CA ALA A 7 -34.42 23.23 20.30
C ALA A 7 -33.31 23.95 19.51
N ALA A 8 -32.26 24.32 20.22
CA ALA A 8 -30.96 24.61 19.65
C ALA A 8 -30.44 23.31 19.02
N GLU A 9 -30.19 23.32 17.70
CA GLU A 9 -29.41 22.25 17.09
C GLU A 9 -27.94 22.44 17.47
N GLU A 10 -27.53 21.47 18.27
CA GLU A 10 -26.21 21.01 18.66
C GLU A 10 -25.02 21.60 17.88
N GLY A 11 -24.10 22.21 18.65
CA GLY A 11 -22.73 22.40 18.25
C GLY A 11 -22.06 21.04 17.98
N GLY A 12 -22.13 20.59 16.73
CA GLY A 12 -21.26 19.54 16.23
C GLY A 12 -19.82 20.04 16.29
N THR A 13 -18.99 19.41 17.12
CA THR A 13 -17.53 19.57 17.03
C THR A 13 -17.11 19.43 15.56
N PRO A 14 -16.35 20.38 14.99
CA PRO A 14 -15.94 20.26 13.60
C PRO A 14 -15.17 18.95 13.44
N LYS A 15 -15.67 18.07 12.58
CA LYS A 15 -14.97 16.84 12.23
C LYS A 15 -13.56 17.24 11.77
N PRO A 16 -12.48 16.66 12.34
CA PRO A 16 -11.14 17.06 11.98
C PRO A 16 -11.00 16.98 10.45
N ALA A 17 -10.49 18.06 9.87
CA ALA A 17 -10.30 18.17 8.44
C ALA A 17 -9.23 17.17 8.01
N VAL A 18 -9.67 16.01 7.51
CA VAL A 18 -8.80 14.99 6.94
C VAL A 18 -8.01 15.61 5.79
N ARG A 19 -6.70 15.78 5.99
CA ARG A 19 -5.78 16.20 4.93
C ARG A 19 -5.17 14.94 4.34
N LEU A 20 -5.75 14.48 3.24
CA LEU A 20 -5.19 13.40 2.44
C LEU A 20 -3.86 13.86 1.81
N GLY A 21 -2.75 13.63 2.52
CA GLY A 21 -1.41 13.81 1.98
C GLY A 21 -1.10 12.70 0.98
N THR A 22 -1.18 12.98 -0.32
CA THR A 22 -0.77 12.05 -1.38
C THR A 22 0.76 12.01 -1.51
N ALA A 23 1.43 11.39 -0.55
CA ALA A 23 2.85 11.06 -0.66
C ALA A 23 3.00 9.53 -0.77
N PHE A 24 3.91 9.09 -1.63
CA PHE A 24 4.27 7.68 -1.81
C PHE A 24 5.78 7.53 -1.91
N ALA A 25 6.32 6.44 -1.36
CA ALA A 25 7.71 6.03 -1.56
C ALA A 25 7.71 4.66 -2.23
N VAL A 26 8.55 4.46 -3.25
CA VAL A 26 8.62 3.22 -4.03
C VAL A 26 10.01 2.62 -3.98
N LEU A 27 10.09 1.34 -3.62
CA LEU A 27 11.24 0.48 -3.90
C LEU A 27 10.89 -0.36 -5.13
N GLN A 28 11.67 -0.28 -6.21
CA GLN A 28 11.42 -1.04 -7.43
C GLN A 28 12.69 -1.70 -7.94
N ASN A 29 12.59 -3.00 -8.24
CA ASN A 29 13.59 -3.73 -9.00
C ASN A 29 13.23 -3.71 -10.48
N LYS A 30 14.15 -3.29 -11.36
CA LYS A 30 13.99 -3.31 -12.81
C LYS A 30 15.16 -4.08 -13.43
N GLY A 31 14.88 -5.00 -14.35
CA GLY A 31 15.91 -5.73 -15.10
C GLY A 31 16.60 -6.88 -14.36
N VAL A 32 16.23 -7.15 -13.09
CA VAL A 32 16.73 -8.33 -12.33
C VAL A 32 15.93 -9.60 -12.67
N PHE A 33 14.73 -9.44 -13.22
CA PHE A 33 13.79 -10.53 -13.48
C PHE A 33 13.72 -10.95 -14.96
N ASP A 34 14.67 -10.50 -15.80
CA ASP A 34 14.68 -10.87 -17.21
C ASP A 34 14.70 -12.41 -17.38
N GLY A 35 13.68 -12.95 -18.03
CA GLY A 35 13.48 -14.40 -18.19
C GLY A 35 12.90 -15.16 -16.99
N VAL A 36 12.41 -14.48 -15.93
CA VAL A 36 11.72 -15.15 -14.81
C VAL A 36 10.29 -15.48 -15.20
N ASP A 37 10.04 -16.77 -15.44
CA ASP A 37 8.71 -17.32 -15.68
C ASP A 37 8.01 -17.66 -14.36
N MET A 38 6.83 -17.09 -14.14
CA MET A 38 6.00 -17.36 -12.98
C MET A 38 4.78 -18.25 -13.28
N GLU A 39 4.62 -18.73 -14.51
CA GLU A 39 3.50 -19.60 -14.92
C GLU A 39 3.30 -20.84 -14.02
N PRO A 40 4.34 -21.47 -13.45
CA PRO A 40 4.16 -22.61 -12.54
C PRO A 40 3.62 -22.25 -11.15
N TYR A 41 3.53 -20.96 -10.81
CA TYR A 41 3.18 -20.49 -9.47
C TYR A 41 1.78 -19.84 -9.45
N ARG A 42 1.19 -19.78 -8.26
CA ARG A 42 -0.16 -19.23 -8.01
C ARG A 42 -0.11 -17.98 -7.15
N SER A 43 0.95 -17.83 -6.35
CA SER A 43 1.03 -16.82 -5.30
C SER A 43 2.46 -16.32 -5.10
N LEU A 44 2.58 -15.09 -4.60
CA LEU A 44 3.79 -14.64 -3.91
C LEU A 44 3.70 -14.94 -2.43
N VAL A 45 4.82 -15.30 -1.82
CA VAL A 45 4.99 -15.30 -0.36
C VAL A 45 6.07 -14.30 -0.01
N LEU A 46 5.74 -13.40 0.90
CA LEU A 46 6.62 -12.33 1.35
C LEU A 46 6.93 -12.50 2.83
N ARG A 47 8.21 -12.55 3.18
CA ARG A 47 8.65 -12.49 4.58
C ARG A 47 8.97 -11.04 4.93
N VAL A 48 8.06 -10.42 5.67
CA VAL A 48 8.06 -8.98 5.90
C VAL A 48 7.83 -8.64 7.36
N ARG A 49 8.29 -7.46 7.75
CA ARG A 49 7.95 -6.80 9.01
C ARG A 49 7.63 -5.35 8.69
N GLY A 50 6.46 -4.89 9.13
CA GLY A 50 6.00 -3.54 8.81
C GLY A 50 5.79 -2.68 10.05
N ASP A 51 5.22 -1.50 9.80
CA ASP A 51 4.81 -0.52 10.80
C ASP A 51 3.29 -0.55 11.07
N GLY A 52 2.56 -1.51 10.47
CA GLY A 52 1.10 -1.64 10.55
C GLY A 52 0.34 -0.98 9.39
N ARG A 53 1.03 -0.28 8.48
CA ARG A 53 0.42 0.34 7.30
C ARG A 53 0.08 -0.68 6.21
N LYS A 54 -0.82 -0.26 5.31
CA LYS A 54 -1.05 -0.92 4.03
C LYS A 54 0.04 -0.52 3.03
N TYR A 55 0.56 -1.50 2.32
CA TYR A 55 1.51 -1.34 1.24
C TYR A 55 0.94 -1.92 -0.05
N ILE A 56 1.34 -1.32 -1.17
CA ILE A 56 1.02 -1.81 -2.50
C ILE A 56 2.20 -2.63 -3.02
N VAL A 57 1.92 -3.84 -3.47
CA VAL A 57 2.85 -4.70 -4.20
C VAL A 57 2.49 -4.60 -5.67
N SER A 58 3.40 -4.09 -6.51
CA SER A 58 3.17 -3.95 -7.95
C SER A 58 4.03 -4.92 -8.75
N LEU A 59 3.42 -5.59 -9.72
CA LEU A 59 4.08 -6.45 -10.69
C LEU A 59 3.89 -5.89 -12.10
N ARG A 60 4.95 -5.93 -12.91
CA ARG A 60 4.87 -5.72 -14.37
C ARG A 60 5.35 -6.97 -15.06
N THR A 61 4.67 -7.32 -16.14
CA THR A 61 4.91 -8.54 -16.91
C THR A 61 5.04 -8.17 -18.38
N GLU A 62 5.59 -9.08 -19.18
CA GLU A 62 5.65 -8.87 -20.62
C GLU A 62 4.26 -8.75 -21.25
N ASN A 63 4.18 -7.98 -22.33
CA ASN A 63 2.97 -7.84 -23.11
C ASN A 63 2.61 -9.17 -23.80
N TRP A 64 1.38 -9.66 -23.57
CA TRP A 64 0.88 -10.90 -24.17
C TRP A 64 0.66 -10.80 -25.69
N ILE A 65 0.34 -9.61 -26.20
CA ILE A 65 -0.02 -9.37 -27.60
C ILE A 65 1.23 -9.17 -28.45
N ILE A 66 2.24 -8.49 -27.91
CA ILE A 66 3.49 -8.19 -28.62
C ILE A 66 4.67 -8.71 -27.78
N PRO A 67 5.11 -9.96 -28.01
CA PRO A 67 6.29 -10.51 -27.36
C PRO A 67 7.51 -9.62 -27.58
N GLY A 68 8.36 -9.49 -26.57
CA GLY A 68 9.54 -8.62 -26.57
C GLY A 68 9.25 -7.14 -26.30
N THR A 69 7.98 -6.77 -26.06
CA THR A 69 7.60 -5.39 -25.71
C THR A 69 7.20 -5.30 -24.24
N VAL A 70 7.69 -4.27 -23.56
CA VAL A 70 7.28 -3.94 -22.19
C VAL A 70 5.79 -3.60 -22.21
N SER A 71 4.98 -4.31 -21.42
CA SER A 71 3.61 -3.88 -21.19
C SER A 71 3.59 -2.71 -20.21
N ASP A 72 2.69 -1.75 -20.45
CA ASP A 72 2.35 -0.71 -19.47
C ASP A 72 1.39 -1.23 -18.39
N ASP A 73 0.99 -2.50 -18.48
CA ASP A 73 0.14 -3.16 -17.48
C ASP A 73 0.85 -3.24 -16.13
N VAL A 74 0.19 -2.71 -15.10
CA VAL A 74 0.65 -2.79 -13.71
C VAL A 74 -0.39 -3.54 -12.90
N TYR A 75 0.00 -4.71 -12.41
CA TYR A 75 -0.82 -5.52 -11.51
C TYR A 75 -0.51 -5.12 -10.09
N GLN A 76 -1.54 -4.76 -9.30
CA GLN A 76 -1.38 -4.29 -7.93
C GLN A 76 -2.11 -5.19 -6.94
N GLY A 77 -1.37 -5.70 -5.95
CA GLY A 77 -1.89 -6.36 -4.77
C GLY A 77 -1.60 -5.54 -3.51
N TYR A 78 -2.27 -5.85 -2.41
CA TYR A 78 -2.18 -5.10 -1.17
C TYR A 78 -1.78 -6.02 -0.02
N ILE A 79 -0.87 -5.55 0.83
CA ILE A 79 -0.46 -6.22 2.05
C ILE A 79 -0.56 -5.27 3.24
N GLN A 80 -0.83 -5.79 4.43
CA GLN A 80 -0.79 -5.02 5.68
C GLN A 80 0.00 -5.81 6.72
N PRO A 81 1.33 -5.65 6.75
CA PRO A 81 2.14 -6.37 7.71
C PRO A 81 1.90 -5.87 9.13
N ARG A 82 1.88 -6.78 10.10
CA ARG A 82 1.82 -6.49 11.53
C ARG A 82 2.98 -5.60 11.94
N LYS A 83 2.67 -4.68 12.85
CA LYS A 83 3.64 -3.73 13.39
C LYS A 83 4.71 -4.46 14.19
N GLY A 84 5.96 -4.35 13.77
CA GLY A 84 7.13 -4.82 14.52
C GLY A 84 7.36 -6.34 14.54
N GLU A 85 6.45 -7.13 13.98
CA GLU A 85 6.57 -8.59 13.92
C GLU A 85 6.93 -9.06 12.52
N TRP A 86 7.85 -10.03 12.43
CA TRP A 86 8.11 -10.72 11.18
C TRP A 86 7.01 -11.73 10.90
N GLU A 87 6.39 -11.66 9.73
CA GLU A 87 5.39 -12.62 9.28
C GLU A 87 5.56 -13.01 7.81
N GLU A 88 4.88 -14.08 7.42
CA GLU A 88 4.75 -14.48 6.01
C GLU A 88 3.36 -14.09 5.52
N ILE A 89 3.31 -13.29 4.45
CA ILE A 89 2.06 -12.91 3.79
C ILE A 89 2.00 -13.64 2.45
N LEU A 90 0.95 -14.44 2.28
CA LEU A 90 0.60 -15.05 1.00
C LEU A 90 -0.24 -14.05 0.20
N LEU A 91 0.17 -13.78 -1.03
CA LEU A 91 -0.52 -12.89 -1.95
C LEU A 91 -0.79 -13.63 -3.26
N PRO A 92 -2.00 -14.22 -3.42
CA PRO A 92 -2.38 -14.94 -4.62
C PRO A 92 -2.45 -14.01 -5.84
N PHE A 93 -2.03 -14.50 -7.01
CA PHE A 93 -2.03 -13.72 -8.26
C PHE A 93 -3.45 -13.28 -8.66
N GLU A 94 -4.47 -14.07 -8.33
CA GLU A 94 -5.88 -13.72 -8.55
C GLU A 94 -6.36 -12.50 -7.73
N LYS A 95 -5.63 -12.09 -6.69
CA LYS A 95 -5.94 -10.89 -5.90
C LYS A 95 -5.32 -9.61 -6.49
N PHE A 96 -4.49 -9.74 -7.52
CA PHE A 96 -3.92 -8.58 -8.17
C PHE A 96 -4.94 -7.94 -9.10
N LEU A 97 -5.04 -6.61 -9.01
CA LEU A 97 -5.89 -5.81 -9.87
C LEU A 97 -5.03 -5.18 -10.98
N LEU A 98 -5.48 -5.28 -12.24
CA LEU A 98 -4.87 -4.50 -13.30
C LEU A 98 -5.16 -3.03 -13.06
N THR A 99 -4.12 -2.21 -13.11
CA THR A 99 -4.22 -0.76 -12.99
C THR A 99 -3.54 -0.07 -14.16
N TRP A 100 -4.17 0.99 -14.65
CA TRP A 100 -3.63 1.87 -15.67
C TRP A 100 -3.81 3.33 -15.25
N GLN A 101 -2.72 4.11 -15.24
CA GLN A 101 -2.70 5.49 -14.77
C GLN A 101 -3.35 5.69 -13.38
N GLY A 102 -3.15 4.72 -12.47
CA GLY A 102 -3.69 4.76 -11.10
C GLY A 102 -5.19 4.45 -10.99
N LYS A 103 -5.84 4.02 -12.08
CA LYS A 103 -7.22 3.54 -12.07
C LYS A 103 -7.25 2.02 -12.23
N VAL A 104 -8.11 1.35 -11.46
CA VAL A 104 -8.42 -0.06 -11.68
C VAL A 104 -9.11 -0.19 -13.03
N VAL A 105 -8.64 -1.13 -13.84
CA VAL A 105 -9.26 -1.47 -15.12
C VAL A 105 -10.39 -2.46 -14.82
N ASP A 106 -11.64 -2.06 -15.07
CA ASP A 106 -12.80 -2.92 -14.87
C ASP A 106 -12.82 -4.06 -15.91
N GLY A 107 -12.84 -5.30 -15.43
CA GLY A 107 -12.89 -6.50 -16.26
C GLY A 107 -12.15 -7.68 -15.62
N ALA A 108 -12.49 -8.90 -16.04
CA ALA A 108 -11.73 -10.09 -15.66
C ALA A 108 -10.39 -10.09 -16.42
N THR A 109 -9.41 -9.34 -15.93
CA THR A 109 -8.06 -9.35 -16.49
C THR A 109 -7.25 -10.46 -15.83
N VAL A 110 -6.82 -11.42 -16.63
CA VAL A 110 -5.88 -12.46 -16.21
C VAL A 110 -4.47 -11.88 -16.25
N MET A 111 -3.77 -11.92 -15.12
CA MET A 111 -2.35 -11.58 -15.08
C MET A 111 -1.54 -12.51 -15.97
N ASN A 112 -0.71 -11.94 -16.85
CA ASN A 112 0.27 -12.74 -17.59
C ASN A 112 1.38 -13.16 -16.63
N HIS A 113 1.49 -14.45 -16.32
CA HIS A 113 2.51 -14.94 -15.40
C HIS A 113 3.90 -15.07 -16.05
N ARG A 114 4.02 -14.85 -17.36
CA ARG A 114 5.31 -14.96 -18.06
C ARG A 114 6.13 -13.69 -17.97
N ASN A 115 7.44 -13.88 -17.87
CA ASN A 115 8.45 -12.82 -17.95
C ASN A 115 8.13 -11.65 -17.02
N LEU A 116 8.30 -11.89 -15.72
CA LEU A 116 8.21 -10.81 -14.73
C LEU A 116 9.26 -9.75 -15.06
N LEU A 117 8.86 -8.50 -15.24
CA LEU A 117 9.75 -7.40 -15.60
C LEU A 117 10.18 -6.60 -14.36
N SER A 118 9.25 -6.41 -13.41
CA SER A 118 9.53 -5.67 -12.18
C SER A 118 8.63 -6.08 -11.04
N LEU A 119 9.19 -6.00 -9.83
CA LEU A 119 8.48 -6.03 -8.56
C LEU A 119 8.74 -4.70 -7.84
N ALA A 120 7.68 -4.09 -7.32
CA ALA A 120 7.78 -2.87 -6.55
C ALA A 120 6.92 -2.89 -5.28
N PHE A 121 7.40 -2.17 -4.26
CA PHE A 121 6.69 -1.93 -3.01
C PHE A 121 6.46 -0.44 -2.86
N ALA A 122 5.21 -0.03 -2.64
CA ALA A 122 4.88 1.36 -2.40
C ALA A 122 4.20 1.56 -1.04
N SER A 123 4.65 2.55 -0.29
CA SER A 123 3.89 3.08 0.83
C SER A 123 2.79 4.00 0.30
N VAL A 124 1.61 3.92 0.91
CA VAL A 124 0.56 4.92 0.72
C VAL A 124 0.57 5.81 1.96
N GLY A 125 0.62 7.12 1.76
CA GLY A 125 0.38 8.10 2.82
C GLY A 125 -1.03 7.93 3.37
N VAL A 126 -1.19 7.09 4.40
CA VAL A 126 -2.40 7.07 5.23
C VAL A 126 -2.11 7.90 6.47
N GLU A 127 -3.05 8.79 6.74
CA GLU A 127 -3.06 9.88 7.71
C GLU A 127 -2.64 9.47 9.13
N TYR A 128 -1.94 10.38 9.81
CA TYR A 128 -1.87 10.42 11.27
C TYR A 128 -2.86 11.50 11.72
N ASP A 129 -3.66 11.23 12.75
CA ASP A 129 -4.32 12.30 13.49
C ASP A 129 -3.21 13.24 14.00
N LEU A 130 -3.19 14.47 13.47
CA LEU A 130 -2.33 15.50 14.04
C LEU A 130 -2.85 15.76 15.46
N PRO A 131 -2.02 15.71 16.52
CA PRO A 131 -2.43 16.27 17.78
C PRO A 131 -2.78 17.75 17.52
N GLU A 132 -3.97 18.17 17.96
CA GLU A 132 -4.37 19.57 17.85
C GLU A 132 -3.24 20.43 18.42
N GLU A 133 -2.77 21.41 17.65
CA GLU A 133 -1.77 22.36 18.12
C GLU A 133 -2.36 23.10 19.33
N SER A 134 -2.10 22.62 20.54
CA SER A 134 -2.20 23.42 21.74
C SER A 134 -1.02 24.40 21.68
N GLY A 135 -1.36 25.68 21.49
CA GLY A 135 -0.42 26.76 21.27
C GLY A 135 0.77 26.76 22.23
N ASP A 136 1.93 27.07 21.64
CA ASP A 136 3.11 27.69 22.24
C ASP A 136 3.39 27.36 23.71
N THR A 137 4.24 26.36 23.95
CA THR A 137 5.31 26.54 24.93
C THR A 137 6.54 25.78 24.46
N GLU A 138 7.59 26.52 24.13
CA GLU A 138 8.94 25.98 23.96
C GLU A 138 9.27 25.12 25.19
N SER A 139 9.34 23.81 25.00
CA SER A 139 9.90 22.90 26.00
C SER A 139 10.81 21.92 25.28
N GLU A 140 12.09 21.98 25.65
CA GLU A 140 13.12 21.03 25.26
C GLU A 140 12.68 19.62 25.68
N HIS A 141 12.11 18.87 24.73
CA HIS A 141 11.77 17.46 24.93
C HIS A 141 12.56 16.63 23.93
N SER A 142 13.40 15.76 24.47
CA SER A 142 14.20 14.74 23.82
C SER A 142 13.47 14.10 22.62
N GLY A 143 13.81 14.55 21.42
CA GLY A 143 13.11 14.20 20.18
C GLY A 143 13.47 12.82 19.60
N ALA A 144 13.36 11.76 20.40
CA ALA A 144 13.66 10.40 19.96
C ALA A 144 12.48 9.41 20.03
N SER A 145 11.42 9.66 20.80
CA SER A 145 10.34 8.66 20.97
C SER A 145 9.16 8.80 20.01
N ASP A 146 8.83 10.00 19.54
CA ASP A 146 7.54 10.25 18.87
C ASP A 146 7.62 10.42 17.34
N ALA A 147 8.82 10.27 16.77
CA ALA A 147 9.00 10.14 15.31
C ALA A 147 8.59 8.75 14.76
N ALA A 148 8.35 7.78 15.65
CA ALA A 148 7.88 6.44 15.29
C ALA A 148 6.51 6.47 14.58
N GLY A 149 5.74 7.54 14.83
CA GLY A 149 4.50 7.85 14.14
C GLY A 149 4.69 8.83 12.97
N LYS A 150 5.83 8.88 12.29
CA LYS A 150 6.01 9.70 11.06
C LYS A 150 6.78 8.96 9.97
N ASN A 151 7.70 8.10 10.36
CA ASN A 151 8.49 7.31 9.43
C ASN A 151 7.69 6.09 8.94
N PHE A 152 7.74 5.80 7.65
CA PHE A 152 7.27 4.52 7.12
C PHE A 152 8.40 3.49 7.24
N CYS A 153 8.07 2.25 7.58
CA CYS A 153 9.05 1.17 7.65
C CYS A 153 8.46 -0.14 7.14
N LEU A 154 9.06 -0.66 6.07
CA LEU A 154 8.81 -2.00 5.55
C LEU A 154 10.14 -2.72 5.40
N ASP A 155 10.42 -3.64 6.30
CA ASP A 155 11.53 -4.56 6.16
C ASP A 155 11.09 -5.76 5.33
N ILE A 156 11.90 -6.12 4.33
CA ILE A 156 11.67 -7.26 3.45
C ILE A 156 12.87 -8.17 3.57
N GLN A 157 12.67 -9.39 4.09
CA GLN A 157 13.74 -10.37 4.17
C GLN A 157 13.89 -11.13 2.86
N TRP A 158 12.78 -11.59 2.29
CA TRP A 158 12.74 -12.26 0.99
C TRP A 158 11.33 -12.24 0.40
N VAL A 159 11.28 -12.47 -0.92
CA VAL A 159 10.06 -12.69 -1.70
C VAL A 159 10.29 -13.95 -2.53
N LYS A 160 9.30 -14.86 -2.55
CA LYS A 160 9.34 -16.08 -3.37
C LYS A 160 8.00 -16.30 -4.06
N ALA A 161 8.02 -16.95 -5.20
CA ALA A 161 6.81 -17.49 -5.83
C ALA A 161 6.53 -18.90 -5.30
N THR A 162 5.27 -19.27 -5.17
CA THR A 162 4.83 -20.61 -4.71
C THR A 162 3.62 -21.10 -5.50
N SER A 163 3.47 -22.41 -5.61
CA SER A 163 2.29 -23.05 -6.21
C SER A 163 1.12 -23.21 -5.23
N MET A 164 1.31 -22.83 -3.96
CA MET A 164 0.24 -22.82 -2.96
C MET A 164 -0.82 -21.76 -3.28
N GLU A 165 -2.09 -22.13 -3.10
CA GLU A 165 -3.26 -21.26 -3.20
C GLU A 165 -3.58 -20.57 -1.88
#